data_AF-A0AAU9I8F8-F1
#
_entry.id   AF-A0AAU9I8F8-F1
#
_cell.length_a   1.000
_cell.length_b   1.000
_cell.length_c   1.000
_cell.angle_alpha   90.00
_cell.angle_beta   90.00
_cell.angle_gamma   90.00
#
_symmetry.space_group_name_H-M   'P 1'
#
loop_
_entity.id
_entity.type
_entity.pdbx_description
1 polymer ?
#
loop_
_entity_poly.entity_id
_entity_poly.type
_entity_poly.pdbx_seq_one_letter_code
_entity_poly.pdbx_strand_id
1 'polypeptide(L)'
;MSFDSSVAGYAYWYYLYTAIGISSYSILSIFLVLSRLNKLLEKLLNHARSLALLLLPIIGNIIFVPMVLVLLSIFQCDQGIGQEITDSFIRHDCTNYCWDNKYVLPGVLSIISLGSYIPSAIYFRIYYENCNVYINIKMKPIFLIEKSICQVVMISMNKTVKFYDESLHGLCCIIIFAIFIALCFKQNPYNYYKWIFGWLFHISQFRGALLYHLSIGSQILIIYLYDIYFNIQYSLF
;
A
#
# COMPACT_ATOMS: atom_id res chain seq x y z
N MET A 1 -26.42 -22.16 -6.55
CA MET A 1 -26.34 -20.77 -7.05
C MET A 1 -25.03 -20.67 -7.83
N SER A 2 -25.07 -20.89 -9.14
CA SER A 2 -23.91 -20.74 -10.02
C SER A 2 -23.64 -19.25 -10.18
N PHE A 3 -22.62 -18.73 -9.53
CA PHE A 3 -22.13 -17.39 -9.83
C PHE A 3 -21.60 -17.41 -11.26
N ASP A 4 -22.14 -16.54 -12.12
CA ASP A 4 -21.60 -16.33 -13.46
C ASP A 4 -20.17 -15.82 -13.35
N SER A 5 -19.20 -16.72 -13.55
CA SER A 5 -17.77 -16.45 -13.52
C SER A 5 -17.36 -15.36 -14.53
N SER A 6 -18.16 -15.17 -15.57
CA SER A 6 -18.00 -14.11 -16.57
C SER A 6 -18.11 -12.71 -15.98
N VAL A 7 -19.11 -12.44 -15.13
CA VAL A 7 -19.35 -11.10 -14.55
C VAL A 7 -18.21 -10.68 -13.63
N ALA A 8 -17.70 -11.63 -12.83
CA ALA A 8 -16.56 -11.39 -11.94
C ALA A 8 -15.28 -11.02 -12.71
N GLY A 9 -15.03 -11.71 -13.84
CA GLY A 9 -13.89 -11.42 -14.72
C GLY A 9 -13.93 -9.99 -15.27
N TYR A 10 -15.06 -9.53 -15.80
CA TYR A 10 -15.18 -8.16 -16.33
C TYR A 10 -14.94 -7.08 -15.27
N ALA A 11 -15.49 -7.27 -14.07
CA ALA A 11 -15.28 -6.34 -12.96
C ALA A 11 -13.80 -6.28 -12.57
N TYR A 12 -13.13 -7.44 -12.50
CA TYR A 12 -11.71 -7.53 -12.21
C TYR A 12 -10.85 -6.71 -13.18
N TRP A 13 -11.02 -6.92 -14.49
CA TRP A 13 -10.27 -6.20 -15.52
C TRP A 13 -10.54 -4.69 -15.47
N TYR A 14 -11.79 -4.29 -15.24
CA TYR A 14 -12.14 -2.89 -15.07
C TYR A 14 -11.38 -2.23 -13.90
N TYR A 15 -11.32 -2.88 -12.74
CA TYR A 15 -10.55 -2.37 -11.60
C TYR A 15 -9.05 -2.30 -11.89
N LEU A 16 -8.50 -3.32 -12.56
CA LEU A 16 -7.09 -3.34 -12.94
C LEU A 16 -6.74 -2.19 -13.89
N TYR A 17 -7.50 -2.00 -14.96
CA TYR A 17 -7.28 -0.90 -15.90
C TYR A 17 -7.51 0.47 -15.28
N THR A 18 -8.47 0.59 -14.36
CA THR A 18 -8.68 1.82 -13.58
C THR A 18 -7.46 2.12 -12.70
N ALA A 19 -6.88 1.11 -12.04
CA ALA A 19 -5.67 1.27 -11.25
C ALA A 19 -4.48 1.70 -12.14
N ILE A 20 -4.26 1.04 -13.29
CA ILE A 20 -3.24 1.46 -14.25
C ILE A 20 -3.48 2.91 -14.70
N GLY A 21 -4.71 3.27 -15.05
CA GLY A 21 -5.10 4.64 -15.41
C GLY A 21 -4.74 5.66 -14.33
N ILE A 22 -5.10 5.41 -13.06
CA ILE A 22 -4.79 6.29 -11.93
C ILE A 22 -3.27 6.42 -11.71
N SER A 23 -2.50 5.33 -11.89
CA SER A 23 -1.03 5.40 -11.77
C SER A 23 -0.43 6.26 -12.87
N SER A 24 -0.87 6.08 -14.12
CA SER A 24 -0.39 6.88 -15.25
C SER A 24 -0.73 8.36 -15.08
N TYR A 25 -1.94 8.69 -14.59
CA TYR A 25 -2.33 10.05 -14.23
C TYR A 25 -1.45 10.64 -13.11
N SER A 26 -1.07 9.82 -12.13
CA SER A 26 -0.18 10.24 -11.04
C SER A 26 1.19 10.65 -11.57
N ILE A 27 1.77 9.88 -12.49
CA ILE A 27 3.05 10.20 -13.13
C ILE A 27 2.93 11.48 -13.95
N LEU A 28 1.88 11.60 -14.76
CA LEU A 28 1.63 12.79 -15.57
C LEU A 28 1.52 14.04 -14.69
N SER A 29 0.82 13.93 -13.56
CA SER A 29 0.68 15.03 -12.61
C SER A 29 2.03 15.46 -12.03
N ILE A 30 2.91 14.51 -11.69
CA ILE A 30 4.27 14.83 -11.23
C ILE A 30 5.07 15.50 -12.34
N PHE A 31 5.02 14.97 -13.55
CA PHE A 31 5.69 15.56 -14.71
C PHE A 31 5.23 17.01 -14.91
N LEU A 32 3.92 17.27 -14.90
CA LEU A 32 3.37 18.62 -15.01
C LEU A 32 3.85 19.57 -13.91
N VAL A 33 3.91 19.09 -12.65
CA VAL A 33 4.45 19.87 -11.52
C VAL A 33 5.94 20.18 -11.71
N LEU A 34 6.74 19.22 -12.21
CA LEU A 34 8.17 19.36 -12.41
C LEU A 34 8.53 20.21 -13.64
N SER A 35 7.76 20.14 -14.72
CA SER A 35 8.06 20.81 -16.00
C SER A 35 7.93 22.34 -15.97
N ARG A 36 7.59 22.95 -14.82
CA ARG A 36 7.51 24.40 -14.62
C ARG A 36 6.71 25.14 -15.71
N LEU A 37 5.72 24.49 -16.32
CA LEU A 37 4.79 25.07 -17.32
C LEU A 37 3.87 26.18 -16.75
N ASN A 38 4.20 26.66 -15.54
CA ASN A 38 3.45 27.58 -14.69
C ASN A 38 3.05 28.91 -15.34
N LYS A 39 3.80 29.42 -16.34
CA LYS A 39 3.51 30.76 -16.89
C LYS A 39 2.31 30.79 -17.84
N LEU A 40 2.06 29.72 -18.60
CA LEU A 40 0.98 29.71 -19.61
C LEU A 40 -0.36 29.22 -19.05
N LEU A 41 -0.32 28.39 -18.00
CA LEU A 41 -1.50 27.74 -17.45
C LEU A 41 -1.89 28.23 -16.06
N GLU A 42 -1.29 29.31 -15.57
CA GLU A 42 -1.39 29.76 -14.17
C GLU A 42 -2.83 29.81 -13.62
N LYS A 43 -3.80 30.30 -14.42
CA LYS A 43 -5.22 30.34 -14.01
C LYS A 43 -5.88 28.96 -13.93
N LEU A 44 -5.64 28.10 -14.92
CA LEU A 44 -6.15 26.71 -14.95
C LEU A 44 -5.47 25.86 -13.88
N LEU A 45 -4.17 26.06 -13.71
CA LEU A 45 -3.33 25.43 -12.69
C LEU A 45 -3.76 25.84 -11.28
N ASN A 46 -4.24 27.06 -11.03
CA ASN A 46 -4.69 27.43 -9.68
C ASN A 46 -5.90 26.63 -9.23
N HIS A 47 -6.90 26.43 -10.09
CA HIS A 47 -8.06 25.60 -9.77
C HIS A 47 -7.68 24.12 -9.67
N ALA A 48 -6.88 23.62 -10.64
CA ALA A 48 -6.35 22.26 -10.61
C ALA A 48 -5.46 22.00 -9.39
N ARG A 49 -4.72 23.00 -8.90
CA ARG A 49 -3.86 22.92 -7.72
C ARG A 49 -4.67 22.81 -6.45
N SER A 50 -5.76 23.57 -6.32
CA SER A 50 -6.66 23.44 -5.16
C SER A 50 -7.28 22.04 -5.10
N LEU A 51 -7.76 21.53 -6.24
CA LEU A 51 -8.28 20.18 -6.35
C LEU A 51 -7.19 19.13 -6.08
N ALA A 52 -5.98 19.31 -6.62
CA ALA A 52 -4.84 18.43 -6.39
C ALA A 52 -4.48 18.38 -4.91
N LEU A 53 -4.39 19.52 -4.21
CA LEU A 53 -4.12 19.55 -2.76
C LEU A 53 -5.15 18.77 -1.94
N LEU A 54 -6.40 18.73 -2.38
CA LEU A 54 -7.45 17.92 -1.75
C LEU A 54 -7.34 16.42 -2.10
N LEU A 55 -6.98 16.08 -3.33
CA LEU A 55 -6.87 14.69 -3.80
C LEU A 55 -5.56 14.00 -3.42
N LEU A 56 -4.46 14.75 -3.28
CA LEU A 56 -3.13 14.24 -2.92
C LEU A 56 -3.12 13.34 -1.67
N PRO A 57 -3.72 13.72 -0.52
CA PRO A 57 -3.76 12.86 0.65
C PRO A 57 -4.61 11.61 0.45
N ILE A 58 -5.66 11.68 -0.37
CA ILE A 58 -6.53 10.54 -0.70
C ILE A 58 -5.75 9.53 -1.55
N ILE A 59 -5.13 10.00 -2.63
CA ILE A 59 -4.35 9.18 -3.56
C ILE A 59 -3.13 8.59 -2.84
N GLY A 60 -2.38 9.40 -2.09
CA GLY A 60 -1.12 8.98 -1.47
C GLY A 60 -1.27 8.14 -0.19
N ASN A 61 -2.41 8.18 0.50
CA ASN A 61 -2.59 7.42 1.75
C ASN A 61 -3.76 6.42 1.70
N ILE A 62 -4.96 6.87 1.32
CA ILE A 62 -6.18 6.05 1.43
C ILE A 62 -6.22 5.00 0.32
N ILE A 63 -5.97 5.43 -0.93
CA ILE A 63 -6.05 4.56 -2.11
C ILE A 63 -4.75 3.77 -2.31
N PHE A 64 -3.66 4.13 -1.63
CA PHE A 64 -2.36 3.49 -1.79
C PHE A 64 -2.42 1.96 -1.64
N VAL A 65 -2.96 1.46 -0.52
CA VAL A 65 -3.04 0.02 -0.25
C VAL A 65 -3.99 -0.68 -1.22
N PRO A 66 -5.25 -0.22 -1.43
CA PRO A 66 -6.15 -0.81 -2.43
C PRO A 66 -5.55 -0.89 -3.83
N MET A 67 -4.84 0.16 -4.26
CA MET A 67 -4.28 0.20 -5.61
C MET A 67 -3.11 -0.77 -5.76
N VAL A 68 -2.20 -0.82 -4.79
CA VAL A 68 -1.10 -1.80 -4.76
C VAL A 68 -1.66 -3.22 -4.78
N LEU A 69 -2.73 -3.48 -4.01
CA LEU A 69 -3.39 -4.79 -4.00
C LEU A 69 -3.97 -5.17 -5.37
N VAL A 70 -4.68 -4.24 -6.03
CA VAL A 70 -5.25 -4.48 -7.36
C VAL A 70 -4.14 -4.72 -8.38
N LEU A 71 -3.08 -3.93 -8.39
CA LEU A 71 -1.96 -4.11 -9.33
C LEU A 71 -1.18 -5.41 -9.07
N LEU A 72 -1.01 -5.82 -7.81
CA LEU A 72 -0.37 -7.10 -7.47
C LEU A 72 -1.27 -8.31 -7.72
N SER A 73 -2.59 -8.13 -7.74
CA SER A 73 -3.54 -9.22 -7.92
C SER A 73 -3.40 -9.92 -9.25
N ILE A 74 -2.87 -9.23 -10.27
CA ILE A 74 -2.64 -9.84 -11.58
C ILE A 74 -1.71 -11.03 -11.49
N PHE A 75 -0.68 -10.97 -10.64
CA PHE A 75 0.32 -12.05 -10.49
C PHE A 75 -0.17 -13.24 -9.66
N GLN A 76 -1.44 -13.28 -9.25
CA GLN A 76 -2.03 -14.38 -8.49
C GLN A 76 -2.61 -15.43 -9.44
N CYS A 77 -1.76 -16.39 -9.81
CA CYS A 77 -2.06 -17.53 -10.66
C CYS A 77 -2.09 -18.80 -9.82
N ASP A 78 -3.17 -19.02 -9.07
CA ASP A 78 -3.28 -20.08 -8.06
C ASP A 78 -4.30 -21.18 -8.39
N GLN A 79 -5.06 -21.04 -9.49
CA GLN A 79 -6.00 -22.07 -9.93
C GLN A 79 -5.43 -22.76 -11.17
N GLY A 80 -5.21 -24.07 -11.12
CA GLY A 80 -4.71 -24.84 -12.27
C GLY A 80 -5.63 -26.01 -12.61
N ILE A 81 -5.78 -26.31 -13.89
CA ILE A 81 -6.45 -27.54 -14.37
C ILE A 81 -5.42 -28.64 -14.68
N GLY A 82 -4.16 -28.26 -14.91
CA GLY A 82 -3.06 -29.17 -15.25
C GLY A 82 -1.92 -29.20 -14.22
N GLN A 83 -0.90 -30.00 -14.51
CA GLN A 83 0.33 -30.09 -13.69
C GLN A 83 1.38 -29.03 -14.07
N GLU A 84 1.23 -28.40 -15.25
CA GLU A 84 2.16 -27.38 -15.74
C GLU A 84 1.76 -25.98 -15.26
N ILE A 85 2.75 -25.12 -15.03
CA ILE A 85 2.55 -23.73 -14.56
C ILE A 85 1.77 -22.91 -15.61
N THR A 86 1.89 -23.25 -16.89
CA THR A 86 1.16 -22.63 -18.00
C THR A 86 -0.34 -22.93 -17.99
N ASP A 87 -0.75 -23.99 -17.30
CA ASP A 87 -2.17 -24.39 -17.18
C ASP A 87 -2.87 -23.71 -15.99
N SER A 88 -2.25 -22.66 -15.44
CA SER A 88 -2.82 -21.86 -14.36
C SER A 88 -3.66 -20.70 -14.90
N PHE A 89 -4.70 -20.35 -14.16
CA PHE A 89 -5.64 -19.27 -14.42
C PHE A 89 -5.46 -18.19 -13.36
N ILE A 90 -5.87 -16.97 -13.73
CA ILE A 90 -5.95 -15.86 -12.78
C ILE A 90 -7.02 -16.20 -11.75
N ARG A 91 -6.71 -15.98 -10.46
CA ARG A 91 -7.64 -16.26 -9.36
C ARG A 91 -9.06 -15.69 -9.54
N HIS A 92 -9.16 -14.54 -10.20
CA HIS A 92 -10.40 -13.79 -10.38
C HIS A 92 -11.01 -13.93 -11.79
N ASP A 93 -10.32 -14.64 -12.70
CA ASP A 93 -10.78 -14.86 -14.06
C ASP A 93 -10.33 -16.25 -14.56
N CYS A 94 -11.28 -17.18 -14.59
CA CYS A 94 -11.05 -18.55 -15.04
C CYS A 94 -11.05 -18.69 -16.58
N THR A 95 -11.18 -17.60 -17.35
CA THR A 95 -11.23 -17.65 -18.82
C THR A 95 -9.87 -17.38 -19.47
N ASN A 96 -8.95 -16.74 -18.74
CA ASN A 96 -7.64 -16.36 -19.23
C ASN A 96 -6.54 -17.12 -18.49
N TYR A 97 -5.71 -17.82 -19.25
CA TYR A 97 -4.52 -18.50 -18.73
C TYR A 97 -3.46 -17.46 -18.34
N CYS A 98 -2.82 -17.72 -17.22
CA CYS A 98 -1.62 -17.01 -16.84
C CYS A 98 -0.52 -17.28 -17.87
N TRP A 99 0.18 -16.21 -18.25
CA TRP A 99 1.29 -16.25 -19.22
C TRP A 99 0.92 -16.46 -20.69
N ASP A 100 -0.36 -16.47 -21.05
CA ASP A 100 -0.75 -16.33 -22.45
C ASP A 100 -0.42 -14.92 -22.97
N ASN A 101 -0.20 -14.78 -24.28
CA ASN A 101 0.22 -13.52 -24.92
C ASN A 101 -0.69 -12.34 -24.59
N LYS A 102 -2.00 -12.59 -24.40
CA LYS A 102 -2.97 -11.55 -24.03
C LYS A 102 -2.78 -11.03 -22.60
N TYR A 103 -2.29 -11.87 -21.69
CA TYR A 103 -2.10 -11.56 -20.27
C TYR A 103 -0.76 -10.85 -20.00
N VAL A 104 0.29 -11.17 -20.78
CA VAL A 104 1.64 -10.62 -20.59
C VAL A 104 1.64 -9.09 -20.62
N LEU A 105 0.90 -8.47 -21.54
CA LEU A 105 0.87 -7.01 -21.67
C LEU A 105 0.31 -6.29 -20.42
N PRO A 106 -0.90 -6.63 -19.91
CA PRO A 106 -1.39 -6.12 -18.62
C PRO A 106 -0.44 -6.39 -17.44
N GLY A 107 0.25 -7.53 -17.44
CA GLY A 107 1.26 -7.86 -16.40
C GLY A 107 2.41 -6.87 -16.41
N VAL A 108 3.02 -6.64 -17.57
CA VAL A 108 4.10 -5.66 -17.75
C VAL A 108 3.63 -4.24 -17.39
N LEU A 109 2.45 -3.85 -17.84
CA LEU A 109 1.88 -2.54 -17.48
C LEU A 109 1.67 -2.40 -15.97
N SER A 110 1.28 -3.47 -15.27
CA SER A 110 1.11 -3.47 -13.82
C SER A 110 2.45 -3.33 -13.08
N ILE A 111 3.53 -3.96 -13.56
CA ILE A 111 4.88 -3.78 -13.01
C ILE A 111 5.33 -2.32 -13.15
N ILE A 112 5.19 -1.75 -14.36
CA ILE A 112 5.54 -0.35 -14.63
C ILE A 112 4.70 0.58 -13.74
N SER A 113 3.40 0.30 -13.62
CA SER A 113 2.46 1.06 -12.79
C SER A 113 2.85 1.01 -11.31
N LEU A 114 3.18 -0.17 -10.76
CA LEU A 114 3.65 -0.29 -9.37
C LEU A 114 4.96 0.47 -9.14
N GLY A 115 5.94 0.25 -10.02
CA GLY A 115 7.27 0.86 -9.91
C GLY A 115 7.24 2.39 -9.99
N SER A 116 6.29 2.96 -10.72
CA SER A 116 6.13 4.40 -10.87
C SER A 116 5.14 5.02 -9.87
N TYR A 117 4.07 4.30 -9.49
CA TYR A 117 3.08 4.79 -8.55
C TYR A 117 3.63 4.92 -7.13
N ILE A 118 4.43 3.96 -6.65
CA ILE A 118 4.97 4.01 -5.28
C ILE A 118 5.82 5.26 -5.05
N PRO A 119 6.83 5.58 -5.90
CA PRO A 119 7.56 6.84 -5.79
C PRO A 119 6.64 8.06 -5.92
N SER A 120 5.63 7.99 -6.80
CA SER A 120 4.70 9.09 -7.02
C SER A 120 3.87 9.41 -5.78
N ALA A 121 3.31 8.40 -5.12
CA ALA A 121 2.55 8.53 -3.89
C ALA A 121 3.39 9.13 -2.76
N ILE A 122 4.67 8.72 -2.65
CA ILE A 122 5.62 9.27 -1.67
C ILE A 122 5.89 10.75 -1.98
N TYR A 123 6.18 11.08 -3.25
CA TYR A 123 6.43 12.45 -3.68
C TYR A 123 5.25 13.37 -3.37
N PHE A 124 4.03 12.92 -3.73
CA PHE A 124 2.80 13.63 -3.46
C PHE A 124 2.56 13.95 -2.00
N ARG A 125 2.89 13.01 -1.11
CA ARG A 125 2.79 13.21 0.33
C ARG A 125 3.76 14.30 0.81
N ILE A 126 5.02 14.21 0.41
CA ILE A 126 6.04 15.21 0.77
C ILE A 126 5.67 16.58 0.22
N TYR A 127 5.17 16.63 -1.02
CA TYR A 127 4.73 17.87 -1.65
C TYR A 127 3.54 18.50 -0.92
N TYR A 128 2.55 17.70 -0.53
CA TYR A 128 1.40 18.14 0.26
C TYR A 128 1.84 18.70 1.63
N GLU A 129 2.71 18.00 2.35
CA GLU A 129 3.26 18.45 3.65
C GLU A 129 4.05 19.76 3.54
N ASN A 130 4.71 20.00 2.40
CA ASN A 130 5.43 21.26 2.17
C ASN A 130 4.52 22.42 1.77
N CYS A 131 3.38 22.14 1.12
CA CYS A 131 2.43 23.18 0.73
C CYS A 131 1.51 23.60 1.88
N ASN A 132 1.25 22.73 2.84
CA ASN A 132 0.30 23.00 3.91
C ASN A 132 0.99 23.61 5.14
N VAL A 133 0.88 24.92 5.30
CA VAL A 133 1.50 25.70 6.40
C VAL A 133 0.94 25.29 7.77
N TYR A 134 -0.27 24.73 7.83
CA TYR A 134 -0.90 24.32 9.08
C TYR A 134 -0.38 22.98 9.62
N ILE A 135 0.36 22.21 8.81
CA ILE A 135 0.92 20.93 9.23
C ILE A 135 2.32 21.15 9.78
N ASN A 136 2.40 21.25 11.11
CA ASN A 136 3.68 21.37 11.81
C ASN A 136 4.49 20.06 11.83
N ILE A 137 3.83 18.91 11.77
CA ILE A 137 4.48 17.59 11.81
C ILE A 137 4.85 17.16 10.39
N LYS A 138 6.14 17.26 10.04
CA LYS A 138 6.68 16.78 8.76
C LYS A 138 7.36 15.43 8.93
N MET A 139 7.11 14.52 7.99
CA MET A 139 7.81 13.23 7.93
C MET A 139 9.05 13.32 7.06
N LYS A 140 10.09 12.60 7.45
CA LYS A 140 11.29 12.46 6.63
C LYS A 140 10.97 11.59 5.39
N PRO A 141 11.40 11.98 4.19
CA PRO A 141 11.19 11.20 2.97
C PRO A 141 11.68 9.74 3.05
N ILE A 142 12.85 9.53 3.67
CA ILE A 142 13.46 8.20 3.84
C ILE A 142 12.51 7.26 4.59
N PHE A 143 11.92 7.74 5.69
CA PHE A 143 10.96 6.96 6.47
C PHE A 143 9.70 6.58 5.67
N LEU A 144 9.20 7.47 4.82
CA LEU A 144 8.05 7.19 3.96
C LEU A 144 8.34 6.11 2.92
N ILE A 145 9.55 6.10 2.36
CA ILE A 145 10.01 5.06 1.44
C ILE A 145 10.05 3.71 2.17
N GLU A 146 10.71 3.65 3.33
CA GLU A 146 10.81 2.42 4.12
C GLU A 146 9.44 1.88 4.54
N LYS A 147 8.54 2.77 4.98
CA LYS A 147 7.15 2.40 5.29
C LYS A 147 6.46 1.77 4.09
N SER A 148 6.59 2.39 2.91
CA SER A 148 5.92 1.91 1.69
C SER A 148 6.46 0.56 1.25
N ILE A 149 7.79 0.35 1.32
CA ILE A 149 8.43 -0.93 1.03
C ILE A 149 7.92 -2.00 2.01
N CYS A 150 7.94 -1.72 3.32
CA CYS A 150 7.45 -2.63 4.34
C CYS A 150 5.98 -3.03 4.11
N GLN A 151 5.12 -2.07 3.74
CA GLN A 151 3.72 -2.34 3.41
C GLN A 151 3.57 -3.27 2.19
N VAL A 152 4.30 -3.00 1.10
CA VAL A 152 4.26 -3.85 -0.11
C VAL A 152 4.76 -5.26 0.18
N VAL A 153 5.85 -5.40 0.95
CA VAL A 153 6.39 -6.71 1.35
C VAL A 153 5.36 -7.48 2.18
N MET A 154 4.77 -6.85 3.20
CA MET A 154 3.75 -7.48 4.04
C MET A 154 2.52 -7.92 3.24
N ILE A 155 2.06 -7.09 2.29
CA ILE A 155 0.96 -7.43 1.39
C ILE A 155 1.32 -8.64 0.51
N SER A 156 2.52 -8.63 -0.08
CA SER A 156 3.00 -9.72 -0.92
C SER A 156 3.08 -11.03 -0.15
N MET A 157 3.62 -11.00 1.07
CA MET A 157 3.71 -12.16 1.97
C MET A 157 2.35 -12.72 2.36
N ASN A 158 1.37 -11.85 2.64
CA ASN A 158 0.01 -12.30 2.93
C ASN A 158 -0.66 -13.00 1.73
N LYS A 159 -0.23 -12.70 0.51
CA LYS A 159 -0.73 -13.34 -0.71
C LYS A 159 0.03 -14.60 -1.10
N THR A 160 1.31 -14.68 -0.75
CA THR A 160 2.20 -15.79 -1.09
C THR A 160 2.36 -16.75 0.10
N VAL A 161 3.13 -16.37 1.11
CA VAL A 161 3.51 -17.21 2.25
C VAL A 161 2.30 -17.70 3.05
N LYS A 162 1.31 -16.83 3.31
CA LYS A 162 0.12 -17.22 4.10
C LYS A 162 -0.66 -18.38 3.48
N PHE A 163 -0.65 -18.48 2.15
CA PHE A 163 -1.34 -19.56 1.45
C PHE A 163 -0.68 -20.92 1.68
N TYR A 164 0.65 -20.96 1.84
CA TYR A 164 1.40 -22.18 2.07
C TYR A 164 1.48 -22.57 3.55
N ASP A 165 1.80 -21.61 4.42
CA ASP A 165 1.96 -21.83 5.86
C ASP A 165 1.62 -20.55 6.64
N GLU A 166 0.51 -20.59 7.37
CA GLU A 166 0.04 -19.47 8.18
C GLU A 166 0.95 -19.17 9.38
N SER A 167 1.59 -20.19 9.96
CA SER A 167 2.50 -20.03 11.10
C SER A 167 3.80 -19.36 10.66
N LEU A 168 4.37 -19.82 9.53
CA LEU A 168 5.57 -19.21 8.94
C LEU A 168 5.30 -17.76 8.54
N HIS A 169 4.14 -17.49 7.93
CA HIS A 169 3.72 -16.12 7.61
C HIS A 169 3.69 -15.23 8.86
N GLY A 170 3.07 -15.71 9.95
CA GLY A 170 3.02 -14.98 11.22
C GLY A 170 4.41 -14.65 11.78
N LEU A 171 5.31 -15.64 11.79
CA LEU A 171 6.70 -15.46 12.25
C LEU A 171 7.43 -14.40 11.43
N CYS A 172 7.39 -14.50 10.10
CA CYS A 172 8.05 -13.54 9.22
C CYS A 172 7.47 -12.13 9.37
N CYS A 173 6.15 -11.99 9.53
CA CYS A 173 5.52 -10.70 9.81
C CYS A 173 6.04 -10.07 11.10
N ILE A 174 6.18 -10.86 12.18
CA ILE A 174 6.75 -10.37 13.45
C ILE A 174 8.19 -9.88 13.26
N ILE A 175 9.02 -10.64 12.55
CA ILE A 175 10.42 -10.30 12.29
C ILE A 175 10.51 -9.00 11.49
N ILE A 176 9.77 -8.88 10.38
CA ILE A 176 9.76 -7.68 9.53
C ILE A 176 9.28 -6.47 10.32
N PHE A 177 8.23 -6.63 11.13
CA PHE A 177 7.72 -5.54 11.96
C PHE A 177 8.72 -5.11 13.03
N ALA A 178 9.42 -6.05 13.67
CA ALA A 178 10.49 -5.76 14.62
C ALA A 178 11.66 -5.00 13.96
N ILE A 179 12.07 -5.40 12.75
CA ILE A 179 13.10 -4.69 11.97
C ILE A 179 12.62 -3.27 11.64
N PHE A 180 11.38 -3.12 11.16
CA PHE A 180 10.81 -1.82 10.85
C PHE A 180 10.77 -0.90 12.08
N ILE A 181 10.38 -1.42 13.23
CA ILE A 181 10.41 -0.72 14.51
C ILE A 181 11.82 -0.26 14.87
N ALA A 182 12.82 -1.14 14.74
CA ALA A 182 14.21 -0.78 15.03
C ALA A 182 14.73 0.33 14.11
N LEU A 183 14.39 0.29 12.82
CA LEU A 183 14.69 1.36 11.87
C LEU A 183 14.01 2.67 12.24
N CYS A 184 12.73 2.62 12.67
CA CYS A 184 12.00 3.80 13.14
C CYS A 184 12.73 4.49 14.30
N PHE A 185 13.21 3.72 15.28
CA PHE A 185 13.94 4.26 16.42
C PHE A 185 15.25 4.94 16.02
N LYS A 186 15.94 4.43 14.99
CA LYS A 186 17.22 4.99 14.52
C LYS A 186 17.06 6.29 13.74
N GLN A 187 15.97 6.47 13.00
CA GLN A 187 15.90 7.52 11.96
C GLN A 187 15.32 8.85 12.42
N ASN A 188 14.61 8.90 13.54
CA ASN A 188 13.84 10.08 13.95
C ASN A 188 12.88 10.50 12.82
N PRO A 189 11.80 9.74 12.57
CA PRO A 189 10.97 9.89 11.38
C PRO A 189 10.24 11.25 11.31
N TYR A 190 10.17 11.96 12.44
CA TYR A 190 9.53 13.24 12.59
C TYR A 190 10.50 14.35 13.01
N ASN A 191 10.11 15.59 12.74
CA ASN A 191 10.86 16.78 13.17
C ASN A 191 10.74 17.11 14.67
N TYR A 192 9.91 16.39 15.45
CA TYR A 192 9.71 16.64 16.88
C TYR A 192 10.29 15.54 17.76
N TYR A 193 10.86 15.94 18.90
CA TYR A 193 11.48 15.05 19.89
C TYR A 193 10.47 14.24 20.74
N LYS A 194 9.15 14.45 20.62
CA LYS A 194 8.14 13.66 21.35
C LYS A 194 7.48 12.65 20.42
N TRP A 195 8.01 11.44 20.45
CA TRP A 195 7.76 10.38 19.47
C TRP A 195 6.54 9.50 19.79
N ILE A 196 6.12 9.47 21.05
CA ILE A 196 5.12 8.53 21.57
C ILE A 196 3.77 8.64 20.83
N PHE A 197 3.30 9.86 20.56
CA PHE A 197 2.01 10.04 19.88
C PHE A 197 2.05 9.67 18.39
N GLY A 198 3.15 10.00 17.68
CA GLY A 198 3.35 9.56 16.29
C GLY A 198 3.49 8.04 16.18
N TRP A 199 4.08 7.42 17.20
CA TRP A 199 4.19 5.96 17.33
C TRP A 199 2.83 5.29 17.49
N LEU A 200 1.99 5.76 18.42
CA LEU A 200 0.66 5.22 18.66
C LEU A 200 -0.24 5.35 17.43
N PHE A 201 -0.11 6.44 16.68
CA PHE A 201 -0.85 6.63 15.42
C PHE A 201 -0.39 5.68 14.30
N HIS A 202 0.90 5.34 14.23
CA HIS A 202 1.38 4.37 13.26
C HIS A 202 1.03 2.94 13.63
N ILE A 203 1.10 2.59 14.91
CA ILE A 203 0.56 1.32 15.40
C ILE A 203 -0.93 1.23 15.05
N SER A 204 -1.72 2.30 15.18
CA SER A 204 -3.15 2.25 14.85
C SER A 204 -3.43 2.07 13.34
N GLN A 205 -2.63 2.69 12.47
CA GLN A 205 -2.74 2.45 11.02
C GLN A 205 -2.30 1.04 10.63
N PHE A 206 -1.21 0.54 11.25
CA PHE A 206 -0.83 -0.86 11.09
C PHE A 206 -1.88 -1.78 11.68
N ARG A 207 -2.55 -1.43 12.79
CA ARG A 207 -3.63 -2.19 13.42
C ARG A 207 -4.83 -2.37 12.49
N GLY A 208 -5.14 -1.40 11.62
CA GLY A 208 -6.17 -1.59 10.59
C GLY A 208 -5.82 -2.69 9.58
N ALA A 209 -4.57 -2.73 9.12
CA ALA A 209 -4.07 -3.79 8.24
C ALA A 209 -3.86 -5.12 9.00
N LEU A 210 -3.35 -5.05 10.22
CA LEU A 210 -3.02 -6.17 11.09
C LEU A 210 -4.29 -6.87 11.60
N LEU A 211 -5.32 -6.13 12.01
CA LEU A 211 -6.62 -6.71 12.44
C LEU A 211 -7.38 -7.33 11.27
N TYR A 212 -7.24 -6.80 10.05
CA TYR A 212 -7.81 -7.43 8.86
C TYR A 212 -7.10 -8.76 8.52
N HIS A 213 -5.84 -8.94 8.96
CA HIS A 213 -5.01 -10.11 8.64
C HIS A 213 -4.81 -11.12 9.78
N LEU A 214 -4.92 -10.70 11.05
CA LEU A 214 -4.75 -11.49 12.27
C LEU A 214 -6.07 -11.58 13.05
N SER A 215 -7.07 -12.23 12.46
CA SER A 215 -8.37 -12.46 13.08
C SER A 215 -8.32 -13.38 14.31
N ILE A 216 -7.27 -14.20 14.51
CA ILE A 216 -7.26 -15.20 15.60
C ILE A 216 -5.99 -15.14 16.48
N GLY A 217 -4.80 -14.90 15.92
CA GLY A 217 -3.55 -14.90 16.70
C GLY A 217 -3.23 -13.59 17.45
N SER A 218 -3.71 -12.43 17.00
CA SER A 218 -3.32 -11.13 17.57
C SER A 218 -4.07 -10.75 18.85
N GLN A 219 -5.23 -11.33 19.11
CA GLN A 219 -6.02 -10.98 20.29
C GLN A 219 -5.31 -11.37 21.59
N ILE A 220 -4.61 -12.51 21.62
CA ILE A 220 -3.90 -13.00 22.81
C ILE A 220 -2.65 -12.16 23.09
N LEU A 221 -1.84 -11.85 22.06
CA LEU A 221 -0.63 -11.04 22.23
C LEU A 221 -0.96 -9.59 22.61
N ILE A 222 -2.07 -9.05 22.10
CA ILE A 222 -2.53 -7.68 22.41
C ILE A 222 -3.08 -7.61 23.83
N ILE A 223 -3.82 -8.60 24.32
CA ILE A 223 -4.23 -8.67 25.74
C ILE A 223 -2.99 -8.69 26.63
N TYR A 224 -1.99 -9.51 26.30
CA TYR A 224 -0.73 -9.57 27.05
C TYR A 224 0.05 -8.25 27.06
N LEU A 225 0.15 -7.56 25.92
CA LEU A 225 0.85 -6.27 25.85
C LEU A 225 0.07 -5.14 26.52
N TYR A 226 -1.27 -5.20 26.52
CA TYR A 226 -2.12 -4.24 27.22
C TYR A 226 -2.02 -4.42 28.74
N ASP A 227 -2.00 -5.66 29.23
CA ASP A 227 -1.83 -5.97 30.66
C ASP A 227 -0.44 -5.57 31.18
N ILE A 228 0.61 -5.76 30.37
CA ILE A 228 1.97 -5.31 30.72
C ILE A 228 2.02 -3.77 30.78
N TYR A 229 1.42 -3.09 29.80
CA TYR A 229 1.38 -1.63 29.78
C TYR A 229 0.61 -1.04 30.97
N PHE A 230 -0.55 -1.63 31.30
CA PHE A 230 -1.36 -1.19 32.44
C PHE A 230 -0.64 -1.41 33.77
N ASN A 231 0.03 -2.54 33.95
CA ASN A 231 0.81 -2.81 35.16
C ASN A 231 2.02 -1.86 35.32
N ILE A 232 2.70 -1.51 34.22
CA ILE A 232 3.80 -0.55 34.28
C ILE A 232 3.29 0.84 34.66
N GLN A 233 2.15 1.27 34.11
CA GLN A 233 1.59 2.59 34.40
C GLN A 233 1.10 2.73 35.85
N TYR A 234 0.61 1.66 36.47
CA TYR A 234 0.20 1.65 37.88
C TYR A 234 1.35 1.45 38.87
N SER A 235 2.51 0.93 38.43
CA SER A 235 3.70 0.80 39.26
C SER A 235 4.51 2.10 39.41
N LEU A 236 4.19 3.12 38.60
CA LEU A 236 4.88 4.41 38.54
C LEU A 236 4.10 5.56 39.20
N PHE A 237 2.99 5.25 39.88
CA PHE A 237 2.21 6.14 40.74
C PHE A 237 2.02 5.51 42.12
#